data_AF-A0A0R1L4T2-F1
#
_entry.id   AF-A0A0R1L4T2-F1
#
_cell.length_a   1.000
_cell.length_b   1.000
_cell.length_c   1.000
_cell.angle_alpha   90.00
_cell.angle_beta   90.00
_cell.angle_gamma   90.00
#
_symmetry.space_group_name_H-M   'P 1'
#
loop_
_entity.id
_entity.type
_entity.pdbx_description
1 polymer ?
#
loop_
_entity_poly.entity_id
_entity_poly.type
_entity_poly.pdbx_seq_one_letter_code
_entity_poly.pdbx_strand_id
1 'polypeptide(L)'
;MFIKVEMDYFKGSNLKGANEILTYSLLCDRMKASKNNKDFFDKKFGDSYIIFKREELAEYLDVTVKTVTKILKSLVKKGYLIVKHQFNAASKLFLPKFENEKSTSMPVKEEITSSFGKNLPSNKSTLTDKYITDNTRDTCSEINSKKIVAITQKEKQAAKQKKLNELEINALSNSLETKAGFSKRTVNMLKALSFNDPKKLYQLSGMVFKAKNVVKKQARNVINSQLALSFEINNRYENMAVDIQRIVMTANRSKRSNVEGYIFSSLVNYFQEAVNDYCIHDVQSVIG
;
A
#
# COMPACT_ATOMS: atom_id res chain seq x y z
N MET A 1 -38.65 5.91 -0.01
CA MET A 1 -37.34 5.55 0.57
C MET A 1 -36.70 6.83 1.09
N PHE A 2 -36.30 6.86 2.36
CA PHE A 2 -35.64 8.02 2.96
C PHE A 2 -34.14 7.73 3.07
N ILE A 3 -33.30 8.62 2.54
CA ILE A 3 -31.84 8.50 2.63
C ILE A 3 -31.37 9.40 3.78
N LYS A 4 -30.67 8.83 4.76
CA LYS A 4 -30.05 9.61 5.83
C LYS A 4 -28.82 10.32 5.27
N VAL A 5 -28.88 11.65 5.21
CA VAL A 5 -27.75 12.49 4.79
C VAL A 5 -27.16 13.18 6.02
N GLU A 6 -25.87 13.01 6.28
CA GLU A 6 -25.21 13.71 7.38
C GLU A 6 -24.97 15.18 7.03
N MET A 7 -25.39 16.09 7.91
CA MET A 7 -25.28 17.54 7.69
C MET A 7 -23.81 18.01 7.61
N ASP A 8 -22.91 17.23 8.20
CA ASP A 8 -21.46 17.50 8.17
C ASP A 8 -20.89 17.44 6.75
N TYR A 9 -21.54 16.69 5.84
CA TYR A 9 -21.17 16.68 4.42
C TYR A 9 -21.41 18.03 3.75
N PHE A 10 -22.36 18.83 4.23
CA PHE A 10 -22.64 20.17 3.68
C PHE A 10 -21.80 21.28 4.31
N LYS A 11 -21.29 21.08 5.53
CA LYS A 11 -20.64 22.16 6.31
C LYS A 11 -19.11 22.10 6.34
N GLY A 12 -18.50 20.93 6.15
CA GLY A 12 -17.04 20.79 6.26
C GLY A 12 -16.39 19.73 5.39
N SER A 13 -17.14 19.02 4.55
CA SER A 13 -16.56 17.96 3.71
C SER A 13 -15.97 18.51 2.41
N ASN A 14 -14.96 17.82 1.87
CA ASN A 14 -14.40 18.08 0.54
C ASN A 14 -15.37 17.65 -0.58
N LEU A 15 -16.59 17.18 -0.27
CA LEU A 15 -17.62 16.83 -1.24
C LEU A 15 -18.26 18.14 -1.75
N LYS A 16 -18.21 18.36 -3.07
CA LYS A 16 -18.70 19.58 -3.70
C LYS A 16 -19.80 19.20 -4.69
N GLY A 17 -21.04 19.50 -4.31
CA GLY A 17 -22.23 19.33 -5.15
C GLY A 17 -23.24 18.34 -4.57
N ALA A 18 -24.53 18.69 -4.70
CA ALA A 18 -25.65 17.91 -4.17
C ALA A 18 -25.61 16.44 -4.61
N ASN A 19 -25.34 16.19 -5.90
CA ASN A 19 -25.32 14.83 -6.45
C ASN A 19 -24.20 13.96 -5.86
N GLU A 20 -23.05 14.54 -5.51
CA GLU A 20 -21.94 13.80 -4.89
C GLU A 20 -22.28 13.40 -3.45
N ILE A 21 -22.91 14.31 -2.70
CA ILE A 21 -23.37 14.06 -1.33
C ILE A 21 -24.48 13.02 -1.31
N LEU A 22 -25.46 13.13 -2.22
CA LEU A 22 -26.56 12.17 -2.36
C LEU A 22 -26.04 10.78 -2.75
N THR A 23 -25.12 10.72 -3.73
CA THR A 23 -24.49 9.44 -4.13
C THR A 23 -23.79 8.79 -2.95
N TYR A 24 -22.98 9.56 -2.21
CA TYR A 24 -22.25 9.02 -1.06
C TYR A 24 -23.21 8.53 0.04
N SER A 25 -24.25 9.30 0.34
CA SER A 25 -25.26 8.95 1.35
C SER A 25 -26.01 7.67 0.98
N LEU A 26 -26.36 7.50 -0.30
CA LEU A 26 -26.98 6.28 -0.82
C LEU A 26 -26.05 5.06 -0.65
N LEU A 27 -24.75 5.22 -0.94
CA LEU A 27 -23.76 4.17 -0.73
C LEU A 27 -23.62 3.81 0.75
N CYS A 28 -23.62 4.79 1.65
CA CYS A 28 -23.58 4.58 3.11
C CYS A 28 -24.80 3.79 3.60
N ASP A 29 -25.99 4.14 3.13
CA ASP A 29 -27.22 3.43 3.47
C ASP A 29 -27.19 1.98 2.98
N ARG A 30 -26.80 1.78 1.72
CA ARG A 30 -26.61 0.44 1.13
C ARG A 30 -25.55 -0.39 1.88
N MET A 31 -24.50 0.27 2.37
CA MET A 31 -23.45 -0.39 3.15
C MET A 31 -23.96 -0.89 4.51
N LYS A 32 -24.88 -0.17 5.16
CA LYS A 32 -25.51 -0.66 6.40
C LYS A 32 -26.27 -1.96 6.16
N ALA A 33 -27.03 -2.02 5.06
CA ALA A 33 -27.72 -3.24 4.66
C ALA A 33 -26.73 -4.38 4.36
N SER A 34 -25.61 -4.07 3.69
CA SER A 34 -24.53 -5.03 3.41
C SER A 34 -23.85 -5.55 4.68
N LYS A 35 -23.57 -4.70 5.68
CA LYS A 35 -22.99 -5.14 6.97
C LYS A 35 -23.84 -6.15 7.71
N ASN A 36 -25.16 -6.09 7.54
CA ASN A 36 -26.10 -7.04 8.15
C ASN A 36 -26.17 -8.38 7.39
N ASN A 37 -25.60 -8.47 6.18
CA ASN A 37 -25.62 -9.66 5.34
C ASN A 37 -24.21 -10.26 5.17
N LYS A 38 -24.04 -11.52 5.59
CA LYS A 38 -22.76 -12.24 5.53
C LYS A 38 -22.23 -12.43 4.09
N ASP A 39 -23.11 -12.42 3.08
CA ASP A 39 -22.72 -12.62 1.66
C ASP A 39 -21.97 -11.41 1.08
N PHE A 40 -22.16 -10.23 1.67
CA PHE A 40 -21.52 -8.99 1.25
C PHE A 40 -20.26 -8.66 2.08
N PHE A 41 -19.64 -9.68 2.69
CA PHE A 41 -18.37 -9.56 3.40
C PHE A 41 -17.22 -10.14 2.59
N ASP A 42 -16.16 -9.36 2.36
CA ASP A 42 -14.96 -9.85 1.68
C ASP A 42 -13.94 -10.35 2.70
N LYS A 43 -13.80 -11.68 2.83
CA LYS A 43 -12.85 -12.32 3.76
C LYS A 43 -11.39 -11.92 3.51
N LYS A 44 -11.02 -11.53 2.29
CA LYS A 44 -9.63 -11.15 1.95
C LYS A 44 -9.32 -9.73 2.40
N PHE A 45 -10.30 -8.83 2.32
CA PHE A 45 -10.15 -7.43 2.72
C PHE A 45 -10.62 -7.17 4.16
N GLY A 46 -11.32 -8.14 4.77
CA GLY A 46 -11.80 -8.05 6.15
C GLY A 46 -12.89 -6.99 6.34
N ASP A 47 -13.63 -6.63 5.29
CA ASP A 47 -14.65 -5.59 5.35
C ASP A 47 -15.87 -5.89 4.45
N SER A 48 -16.99 -5.27 4.77
CA SER A 48 -18.21 -5.33 3.97
C SER A 48 -18.08 -4.47 2.71
N TYR A 49 -18.68 -4.93 1.63
CA TYR A 49 -18.68 -4.24 0.34
C TYR A 49 -20.09 -4.08 -0.19
N ILE A 50 -20.27 -3.13 -1.10
CA ILE A 50 -21.50 -2.99 -1.88
C ILE A 50 -21.19 -3.21 -3.36
N ILE A 51 -22.17 -3.77 -4.05
CA ILE A 51 -22.20 -3.85 -5.50
C ILE A 51 -23.30 -2.89 -5.96
N PHE A 52 -22.95 -2.00 -6.87
CA PHE A 52 -23.89 -1.05 -7.45
C PHE A 52 -23.59 -0.92 -8.94
N LYS A 53 -24.61 -1.09 -9.79
CA LYS A 53 -24.47 -0.80 -11.21
C LYS A 53 -24.52 0.71 -11.45
N ARG A 54 -23.88 1.19 -12.51
CA ARG A 54 -23.83 2.64 -12.78
C ARG A 54 -25.18 3.15 -13.29
N GLU A 55 -25.91 2.26 -13.95
CA GLU A 55 -27.25 2.45 -14.50
C GLU A 55 -28.26 2.63 -13.35
N GLU A 56 -28.20 1.76 -12.34
CA GLU A 56 -29.04 1.89 -11.13
C GLU A 56 -28.80 3.22 -10.40
N LEU A 57 -27.53 3.63 -10.23
CA LEU A 57 -27.20 4.94 -9.64
C LEU A 57 -27.68 6.11 -10.50
N ALA A 58 -27.66 5.97 -11.81
CA ALA A 58 -28.12 7.00 -12.74
C ALA A 58 -29.63 7.21 -12.61
N GLU A 59 -30.40 6.12 -12.50
CA GLU A 59 -31.84 6.15 -12.27
C GLU A 59 -32.19 6.76 -10.90
N TYR A 60 -31.50 6.37 -9.82
CA TYR A 60 -31.78 6.91 -8.48
C TYR A 60 -31.50 8.40 -8.34
N LEU A 61 -30.56 8.93 -9.12
CA LEU A 61 -30.11 10.31 -9.02
C LEU A 61 -30.65 11.20 -10.15
N ASP A 62 -31.40 10.63 -11.09
CA ASP A 62 -31.85 11.28 -12.32
C ASP A 62 -30.72 12.01 -13.06
N VAL A 63 -29.60 11.30 -13.28
CA VAL A 63 -28.43 11.82 -13.97
C VAL A 63 -27.90 10.83 -14.99
N THR A 64 -27.12 11.32 -15.95
CA THR A 64 -26.49 10.45 -16.93
C THR A 64 -25.44 9.53 -16.29
N VAL A 65 -25.30 8.31 -16.84
CA VAL A 65 -24.27 7.33 -16.43
C VAL A 65 -22.84 7.92 -16.45
N LYS A 66 -22.57 8.84 -17.37
CA LYS A 66 -21.31 9.59 -17.45
C LYS A 66 -21.09 10.46 -16.21
N THR A 67 -22.14 11.09 -15.71
CA THR A 67 -22.13 11.91 -14.49
C THR A 67 -21.89 11.04 -13.26
N VAL A 68 -22.59 9.90 -13.13
CA VAL A 68 -22.32 8.90 -12.08
C VAL A 68 -20.85 8.46 -12.09
N THR A 69 -20.30 8.18 -13.28
CA THR A 69 -18.89 7.80 -13.42
C THR A 69 -17.94 8.89 -12.94
N LYS A 70 -18.25 10.16 -13.22
CA LYS A 70 -17.47 11.31 -12.75
C LYS A 70 -17.56 11.45 -11.23
N ILE A 71 -18.75 11.29 -10.66
CA ILE A 71 -18.99 11.34 -9.21
C ILE A 71 -18.21 10.22 -8.51
N LEU A 72 -18.33 8.98 -8.94
CA LEU A 72 -17.58 7.85 -8.36
C LEU A 72 -16.06 8.07 -8.43
N LYS A 73 -15.53 8.57 -9.56
CA LYS A 73 -14.12 8.94 -9.68
C LYS A 73 -13.71 10.05 -8.70
N SER A 74 -14.59 11.02 -8.47
CA SER A 74 -14.37 12.10 -7.50
C SER A 74 -14.32 11.56 -6.07
N LEU A 75 -15.27 10.70 -5.68
CA LEU A 75 -15.31 10.05 -4.38
C LEU A 75 -14.06 9.20 -4.12
N VAL A 76 -13.59 8.45 -5.13
CA VAL A 76 -12.33 7.69 -5.05
C VAL A 76 -11.13 8.62 -4.87
N LYS A 77 -11.04 9.70 -5.67
CA LYS A 77 -9.95 10.67 -5.57
C LYS A 77 -9.89 11.33 -4.19
N LYS A 78 -11.05 11.56 -3.57
CA LYS A 78 -11.19 12.18 -2.24
C LYS A 78 -11.05 11.20 -1.09
N GLY A 79 -10.91 9.90 -1.36
CA GLY A 79 -10.74 8.85 -0.34
C GLY A 79 -12.03 8.38 0.32
N TYR A 80 -13.21 8.76 -0.19
CA TYR A 80 -14.52 8.31 0.33
C TYR A 80 -14.94 6.94 -0.20
N LEU A 81 -14.26 6.45 -1.23
CA LEU A 81 -14.61 5.19 -1.88
C LEU A 81 -13.36 4.44 -2.33
N ILE A 82 -13.30 3.14 -2.06
CA ILE A 82 -12.29 2.23 -2.64
C ILE A 82 -13.02 1.29 -3.60
N VAL A 83 -12.59 1.28 -4.86
CA VAL A 83 -13.14 0.39 -5.89
C VAL A 83 -12.17 -0.76 -6.14
N LYS A 84 -12.64 -1.99 -6.03
CA LYS A 84 -11.89 -3.19 -6.40
C LYS A 84 -12.58 -3.86 -7.59
N HIS A 85 -11.87 -3.90 -8.71
CA HIS A 85 -12.34 -4.58 -9.90
C HIS A 85 -12.23 -6.09 -9.73
N GLN A 86 -13.24 -6.80 -10.23
CA GLN A 86 -13.27 -8.26 -10.28
C GLN A 86 -13.24 -8.71 -11.74
N PHE A 87 -12.61 -9.84 -12.01
CA PHE A 87 -12.67 -10.46 -13.33
C PHE A 87 -14.08 -11.04 -13.53
N ASN A 88 -14.77 -10.64 -14.59
CA ASN A 88 -16.13 -11.09 -14.97
C ASN A 88 -17.25 -10.82 -13.96
N ALA A 89 -17.08 -9.88 -13.02
CA ALA A 89 -18.12 -9.49 -12.07
C ALA A 89 -18.14 -7.98 -11.83
N ALA A 90 -19.25 -7.49 -11.27
CA ALA A 90 -19.39 -6.10 -10.89
C ALA A 90 -18.31 -5.70 -9.87
N SER A 91 -17.89 -4.43 -9.91
CA SER A 91 -16.82 -3.95 -9.03
C SER A 91 -17.31 -3.87 -7.59
N LYS A 92 -16.48 -4.32 -6.65
CA LYS A 92 -16.74 -4.19 -5.22
C LYS A 92 -16.38 -2.78 -4.75
N LEU A 93 -17.31 -2.14 -4.07
CA LEU A 93 -17.16 -0.80 -3.52
C LEU A 93 -17.04 -0.90 -2.00
N PHE A 94 -16.00 -0.31 -1.43
CA PHE A 94 -15.76 -0.23 0.01
C PHE A 94 -15.79 1.23 0.45
N LEU A 95 -16.37 1.47 1.62
CA LEU A 95 -16.39 2.79 2.27
C LEU A 95 -15.28 2.82 3.32
N PRO A 96 -14.20 3.58 3.11
CA PRO A 96 -13.12 3.67 4.08
C PRO A 96 -13.64 4.23 5.40
N LYS A 97 -13.22 3.63 6.51
CA LYS A 97 -13.46 4.19 7.84
C LYS A 97 -12.55 5.40 8.00
N PHE A 98 -13.14 6.59 8.03
CA PHE A 98 -12.40 7.81 8.35
C PHE A 98 -12.16 7.86 9.87
N GLU A 99 -10.99 8.32 10.30
CA GLU A 99 -10.57 8.39 11.71
C GLU A 99 -11.42 9.32 12.61
N ASN A 100 -12.56 9.81 12.12
CA ASN A 100 -13.47 10.72 12.81
C ASN A 100 -14.79 10.09 13.28
N GLU A 101 -14.89 8.76 13.39
CA GLU A 101 -15.94 8.15 14.21
C GLU A 101 -15.53 8.30 15.69
N LYS A 102 -15.98 9.38 16.33
CA LYS A 102 -16.05 9.42 17.79
C LYS A 102 -16.79 8.16 18.25
N SER A 103 -16.09 7.37 19.02
CA SER A 103 -16.57 6.24 19.80
C SER A 103 -17.88 6.58 20.53
N THR A 104 -18.96 5.89 20.16
CA THR A 104 -20.13 5.61 21.00
C THR A 104 -20.93 4.56 20.23
N SER A 105 -21.19 3.34 20.71
CA SER A 105 -21.23 2.78 22.06
C SER A 105 -20.98 1.26 21.97
N MET A 106 -20.32 0.70 22.99
CA MET A 106 -20.29 -0.74 23.25
C MET A 106 -21.71 -1.33 23.43
N PRO A 107 -21.84 -2.67 23.38
CA PRO A 107 -21.97 -3.37 24.66
C PRO A 107 -20.82 -4.36 24.93
N VAL A 108 -20.28 -4.20 26.13
CA VAL A 108 -19.54 -5.11 27.01
C VAL A 108 -20.31 -6.45 27.08
N LYS A 109 -19.75 -7.66 26.99
CA LYS A 109 -18.76 -8.46 27.77
C LYS A 109 -18.51 -9.74 26.91
N GLU A 110 -17.43 -10.50 26.99
CA GLU A 110 -16.94 -11.20 28.19
C GLU A 110 -15.54 -11.77 27.90
N GLU A 111 -14.59 -11.44 28.78
CA GLU A 111 -13.29 -12.09 28.89
C GLU A 111 -13.46 -13.45 29.56
N ILE A 112 -12.80 -14.49 29.07
CA ILE A 112 -12.37 -15.60 29.91
C ILE A 112 -10.89 -15.86 29.63
N THR A 113 -10.06 -15.34 30.53
CA THR A 113 -8.74 -15.87 30.85
C THR A 113 -8.90 -17.18 31.64
N SER A 114 -8.15 -18.22 31.33
CA SER A 114 -7.58 -19.06 32.40
C SER A 114 -6.35 -19.83 31.95
N SER A 115 -5.41 -19.90 32.87
CA SER A 115 -4.08 -20.48 32.83
C SER A 115 -4.05 -21.91 33.39
N PHE A 116 -3.03 -22.68 32.96
CA PHE A 116 -2.31 -23.72 33.72
C PHE A 116 -3.04 -25.00 34.19
N GLY A 117 -2.53 -26.16 33.77
CA GLY A 117 -2.81 -27.46 34.43
C GLY A 117 -2.36 -28.70 33.62
N LYS A 118 -1.54 -29.57 34.21
CA LYS A 118 -0.77 -30.68 33.60
C LYS A 118 -1.52 -32.03 33.45
N ASN A 119 -0.92 -32.92 32.62
CA ASN A 119 -0.89 -34.42 32.58
C ASN A 119 -2.08 -35.17 31.90
N LEU A 120 -1.92 -35.89 30.76
CA LEU A 120 -1.24 -37.20 30.41
C LEU A 120 -2.16 -38.44 30.66
N PRO A 121 -2.10 -39.61 29.96
CA PRO A 121 -1.67 -40.01 28.60
C PRO A 121 -2.78 -40.75 27.79
N SER A 122 -2.54 -41.07 26.52
CA SER A 122 -3.13 -42.27 25.90
C SER A 122 -2.22 -42.83 24.79
N ASN A 123 -1.89 -44.11 24.96
CA ASN A 123 -0.96 -44.90 24.18
C ASN A 123 -1.74 -45.60 23.06
N LYS A 124 -1.26 -45.58 21.81
CA LYS A 124 -1.39 -46.73 20.90
C LYS A 124 -0.18 -46.84 19.97
N SER A 125 0.45 -48.01 20.10
CA SER A 125 1.51 -48.58 19.28
C SER A 125 0.97 -49.02 17.92
N THR A 126 1.78 -48.90 16.87
CA THR A 126 1.90 -49.98 15.88
C THR A 126 3.35 -50.15 15.45
N LEU A 127 3.79 -51.39 15.62
CA LEU A 127 5.09 -51.98 15.35
C LEU A 127 5.24 -52.29 13.85
N THR A 128 6.44 -52.08 13.30
CA THR A 128 7.03 -53.01 12.32
C THR A 128 8.56 -52.96 12.46
N ASP A 129 9.10 -54.03 13.05
CA ASP A 129 10.36 -54.76 12.76
C ASP A 129 10.97 -54.49 11.37
N LYS A 130 12.27 -54.61 11.07
CA LYS A 130 13.48 -55.10 11.74
C LYS A 130 14.65 -54.73 10.80
N TYR A 131 15.83 -54.41 11.33
CA TYR A 131 17.09 -55.11 11.02
C TYR A 131 18.13 -54.65 12.06
N ILE A 132 18.75 -55.64 12.69
CA ILE A 132 19.81 -55.55 13.69
C ILE A 132 21.15 -55.46 12.93
N THR A 133 22.06 -54.60 13.37
CA THR A 133 23.51 -54.90 13.40
C THR A 133 24.20 -54.12 14.54
N ASP A 134 25.29 -54.71 15.01
CA ASP A 134 25.79 -54.72 16.37
C ASP A 134 26.61 -53.50 16.84
N ASN A 135 26.40 -53.18 18.11
CA ASN A 135 27.35 -52.70 19.12
C ASN A 135 28.41 -51.65 18.72
N THR A 136 28.15 -50.39 19.09
CA THR A 136 29.12 -49.66 19.93
C THR A 136 28.38 -48.79 20.93
N ARG A 137 28.59 -49.08 22.21
CA ARG A 137 28.13 -48.26 23.33
C ARG A 137 28.98 -46.99 23.32
N ASP A 138 28.37 -45.83 23.08
CA ASP A 138 28.90 -44.61 23.68
C ASP A 138 27.79 -43.59 23.99
N THR A 139 27.72 -43.32 25.28
CA THR A 139 27.14 -42.23 26.08
C THR A 139 26.17 -41.22 25.41
N CYS A 140 25.00 -41.09 26.03
CA CYS A 140 23.87 -40.22 25.68
C CYS A 140 24.23 -38.73 25.42
N SER A 141 23.84 -38.19 24.26
CA SER A 141 23.56 -36.75 24.10
C SER A 141 22.47 -36.44 23.04
N GLU A 142 21.35 -37.17 23.07
CA GLU A 142 20.23 -37.01 22.11
C GLU A 142 19.51 -35.64 22.15
N ILE A 143 19.78 -34.81 23.17
CA ILE A 143 19.16 -33.49 23.30
C ILE A 143 19.91 -32.43 22.48
N ASN A 144 21.22 -32.59 22.28
CA ASN A 144 22.03 -31.61 21.53
C ASN A 144 21.90 -31.79 20.02
N SER A 145 21.76 -33.01 19.51
CA SER A 145 21.70 -33.30 18.07
C SER A 145 20.44 -32.74 17.40
N LYS A 146 19.25 -32.85 17.99
CA LYS A 146 18.01 -32.25 17.44
C LYS A 146 18.06 -30.71 17.43
N LYS A 147 18.64 -30.10 18.47
CA LYS A 147 18.80 -28.63 18.55
C LYS A 147 19.82 -28.11 17.54
N ILE A 148 20.94 -28.82 17.38
CA ILE A 148 21.98 -28.49 16.39
C ILE A 148 21.43 -28.62 14.96
N VAL A 149 20.76 -29.73 14.62
CA VAL A 149 20.17 -29.93 13.28
C VAL A 149 19.12 -28.86 12.95
N ALA A 150 18.29 -28.45 13.92
CA ALA A 150 17.31 -27.37 13.74
C ALA A 150 17.98 -26.00 13.54
N ILE A 151 19.09 -25.72 14.23
CA ILE A 151 19.89 -24.50 14.03
C ILE A 151 20.51 -24.50 12.63
N THR A 152 21.12 -25.62 12.21
CA THR A 152 21.76 -25.74 10.88
C THR A 152 20.74 -25.63 9.74
N GLN A 153 19.50 -26.10 9.91
CA GLN A 153 18.43 -25.93 8.91
C GLN A 153 17.92 -24.48 8.84
N LYS A 154 17.75 -23.79 9.97
CA LYS A 154 17.37 -22.36 10.00
C LYS A 154 18.44 -21.47 9.37
N GLU A 155 19.72 -21.75 9.62
CA GLU A 155 20.83 -21.03 9.00
C GLU A 155 20.90 -21.24 7.49
N LYS A 156 20.69 -22.47 7.01
CA LYS A 156 20.58 -22.77 5.58
C LYS A 156 19.39 -22.06 4.91
N GLN A 157 18.24 -22.00 5.58
CA GLN A 157 17.06 -21.27 5.09
C GLN A 157 17.29 -19.76 5.06
N ALA A 158 17.88 -19.18 6.10
CA ALA A 158 18.23 -17.77 6.16
C ALA A 158 19.26 -17.39 5.08
N ALA A 159 20.27 -18.24 4.86
CA ALA A 159 21.26 -18.04 3.79
C ALA A 159 20.62 -18.10 2.40
N LYS A 160 19.68 -19.03 2.17
CA LYS A 160 18.92 -19.11 0.91
C LYS A 160 18.06 -17.86 0.69
N GLN A 161 17.36 -17.39 1.73
CA GLN A 161 16.56 -16.17 1.64
C GLN A 161 17.42 -14.93 1.38
N LYS A 162 18.59 -14.84 2.00
CA LYS A 162 19.54 -13.73 1.79
C LYS A 162 20.02 -13.68 0.34
N LYS A 163 20.38 -14.83 -0.25
CA LYS A 163 20.75 -14.94 -1.67
C LYS A 163 19.59 -14.56 -2.61
N LEU A 164 18.37 -14.98 -2.29
CA LEU A 164 17.19 -14.63 -3.08
C LEU A 164 16.92 -13.12 -3.05
N ASN A 165 16.95 -12.51 -1.86
CA ASN A 165 16.77 -11.06 -1.70
C ASN A 165 17.84 -10.27 -2.47
N GLU A 166 19.08 -10.74 -2.44
CA GLU A 166 20.18 -10.11 -3.19
C GLU A 166 19.93 -10.15 -4.70
N LEU A 167 19.47 -11.29 -5.22
CA LEU A 167 19.13 -11.44 -6.63
C LEU A 167 17.95 -10.53 -7.03
N GLU A 168 16.91 -10.47 -6.21
CA GLU A 168 15.76 -9.58 -6.42
C GLU A 168 16.15 -8.10 -6.40
N ILE A 169 16.99 -7.69 -5.45
CA ILE A 169 17.48 -6.31 -5.37
C ILE A 169 18.33 -5.96 -6.58
N ASN A 170 19.20 -6.85 -7.03
CA ASN A 170 20.05 -6.58 -8.18
C ASN A 170 19.21 -6.51 -9.46
N ALA A 171 18.22 -7.39 -9.62
CA ALA A 171 17.29 -7.33 -10.75
C ALA A 171 16.47 -6.02 -10.76
N LEU A 172 15.95 -5.60 -9.60
CA LEU A 172 15.21 -4.34 -9.47
C LEU A 172 16.12 -3.13 -9.71
N SER A 173 17.32 -3.12 -9.16
CA SER A 173 18.32 -2.06 -9.36
C SER A 173 18.64 -1.88 -10.84
N ASN A 174 18.94 -2.99 -11.54
CA ASN A 174 19.20 -2.97 -12.97
C ASN A 174 18.01 -2.43 -13.77
N SER A 175 16.78 -2.78 -13.38
CA SER A 175 15.58 -2.24 -14.04
C SER A 175 15.40 -0.74 -13.80
N LEU A 176 15.77 -0.22 -12.63
CA LEU A 176 15.68 1.21 -12.32
C LEU A 176 16.70 2.02 -13.14
N GLU A 177 17.92 1.50 -13.33
CA GLU A 177 18.93 2.14 -14.17
C GLU A 177 18.55 2.09 -15.64
N THR A 178 18.29 0.89 -16.16
CA THR A 178 18.16 0.67 -17.61
C THR A 178 16.80 1.04 -18.19
N LYS A 179 15.70 0.81 -17.46
CA LYS A 179 14.35 1.03 -17.98
C LYS A 179 13.72 2.32 -17.48
N ALA A 180 14.15 2.81 -16.33
CA ALA A 180 13.52 3.95 -15.68
C ALA A 180 14.38 5.22 -15.67
N GLY A 181 15.60 5.15 -16.20
CA GLY A 181 16.48 6.31 -16.40
C GLY A 181 17.09 6.85 -15.10
N PHE A 182 17.07 6.09 -13.99
CA PHE A 182 17.74 6.54 -12.78
C PHE A 182 19.24 6.47 -12.95
N SER A 183 19.95 7.49 -12.45
CA SER A 183 21.40 7.41 -12.33
C SER A 183 21.80 6.29 -11.37
N LYS A 184 22.95 5.66 -11.64
CA LYS A 184 23.55 4.64 -10.76
C LYS A 184 23.69 5.13 -9.32
N ARG A 185 23.99 6.42 -9.14
CA ARG A 185 24.06 7.06 -7.82
C ARG A 185 22.70 7.03 -7.10
N THR A 186 21.63 7.37 -7.79
CA THR A 186 20.26 7.35 -7.23
C THR A 186 19.81 5.93 -6.89
N VAL A 187 20.09 4.95 -7.75
CA VAL A 187 19.75 3.54 -7.49
C VAL A 187 20.49 2.99 -6.27
N ASN A 188 21.80 3.23 -6.18
CA ASN A 188 22.59 2.82 -5.01
C ASN A 188 22.08 3.46 -3.71
N MET A 189 21.67 4.73 -3.75
CA MET A 189 21.09 5.39 -2.60
C MET A 189 19.76 4.75 -2.17
N LEU A 190 18.86 4.47 -3.13
CA LEU A 190 17.60 3.79 -2.84
C LEU A 190 17.83 2.39 -2.25
N LYS A 191 18.81 1.64 -2.77
CA LYS A 191 19.21 0.33 -2.23
C LYS A 191 19.69 0.45 -0.78
N ALA A 192 20.53 1.44 -0.47
CA ALA A 192 21.01 1.69 0.88
C ALA A 192 19.87 2.04 1.86
N LEU A 193 18.99 2.95 1.46
CA LEU A 193 17.82 3.37 2.27
C LEU A 193 16.80 2.23 2.48
N SER A 194 16.83 1.20 1.64
CA SER A 194 15.96 0.04 1.74
C SER A 194 16.51 -1.05 2.66
N PHE A 195 17.69 -0.88 3.25
CA PHE A 195 18.34 -1.85 4.14
C PHE A 195 18.42 -3.26 3.54
N ASN A 196 18.68 -3.35 2.24
CA ASN A 196 18.76 -4.60 1.49
C ASN A 196 17.46 -5.46 1.54
N ASP A 197 16.31 -4.81 1.74
CA ASP A 197 14.98 -5.41 1.59
C ASP A 197 14.38 -5.08 0.20
N PRO A 198 14.15 -6.07 -0.67
CA PRO A 198 13.56 -5.87 -2.00
C PRO A 198 12.20 -5.16 -1.95
N LYS A 199 11.38 -5.44 -0.94
CA LYS A 199 10.04 -4.84 -0.79
C LYS A 199 10.13 -3.35 -0.50
N LYS A 200 11.06 -2.95 0.36
CA LYS A 200 11.31 -1.54 0.68
C LYS A 200 11.87 -0.79 -0.53
N LEU A 201 12.77 -1.42 -1.30
CA LEU A 201 13.29 -0.84 -2.54
C LEU A 201 12.18 -0.61 -3.56
N TYR A 202 11.29 -1.58 -3.72
CA TYR A 202 10.10 -1.44 -4.57
C TYR A 202 9.15 -0.35 -4.09
N GLN A 203 8.91 -0.25 -2.78
CA GLN A 203 8.05 0.79 -2.20
C GLN A 203 8.64 2.20 -2.40
N LEU A 204 9.91 2.41 -2.06
CA LEU A 204 10.60 3.70 -2.21
C LEU A 204 10.68 4.14 -3.67
N SER A 205 11.16 3.26 -4.56
CA SER A 205 11.20 3.57 -6.01
C SER A 205 9.79 3.80 -6.56
N GLY A 206 8.81 3.01 -6.13
CA GLY A 206 7.41 3.19 -6.48
C GLY A 206 6.84 4.54 -6.03
N MET A 207 7.20 5.03 -4.84
CA MET A 207 6.83 6.37 -4.36
C MET A 207 7.39 7.46 -5.26
N VAL A 208 8.66 7.35 -5.67
CA VAL A 208 9.29 8.30 -6.61
C VAL A 208 8.51 8.37 -7.93
N PHE A 209 8.19 7.23 -8.55
CA PHE A 209 7.41 7.23 -9.80
C PHE A 209 6.00 7.76 -9.62
N LYS A 210 5.33 7.40 -8.51
CA LYS A 210 3.99 7.89 -8.21
C LYS A 210 3.99 9.41 -8.05
N ALA A 211 4.97 9.97 -7.34
CA ALA A 211 5.11 11.40 -7.16
C ALA A 211 5.34 12.12 -8.50
N LYS A 212 6.30 11.66 -9.30
CA LYS A 212 6.53 12.17 -10.67
C LYS A 212 5.27 12.11 -11.53
N ASN A 213 4.52 11.01 -11.47
CA ASN A 213 3.28 10.85 -12.23
C ASN A 213 2.15 11.78 -11.75
N VAL A 214 2.10 12.11 -10.45
CA VAL A 214 1.16 13.13 -9.95
C VAL A 214 1.51 14.48 -10.54
N VAL A 215 2.77 14.89 -10.51
CA VAL A 215 3.22 16.17 -11.09
C VAL A 215 3.01 16.19 -12.59
N LYS A 216 3.33 15.10 -13.31
CA LYS A 216 3.04 14.97 -14.76
C LYS A 216 1.56 15.19 -15.08
N LYS A 217 0.64 14.75 -14.21
CA LYS A 217 -0.80 14.97 -14.38
C LYS A 217 -1.21 16.42 -14.09
N GLN A 218 -0.55 17.07 -13.13
CA GLN A 218 -0.81 18.47 -12.77
C GLN A 218 -0.29 19.42 -13.84
N ALA A 219 0.91 19.16 -14.37
CA ALA A 219 1.61 20.00 -15.34
C ALA A 219 1.24 19.70 -16.81
N ARG A 220 0.10 19.02 -17.08
CA ARG A 220 -0.27 18.57 -18.44
C ARG A 220 -0.31 19.69 -19.48
N ASN A 221 -0.66 20.90 -19.06
CA ASN A 221 -0.79 22.06 -19.93
C ASN A 221 0.44 22.99 -19.85
N VAL A 222 1.46 22.60 -19.10
CA VAL A 222 2.71 23.36 -18.96
C VAL A 222 3.65 22.92 -20.08
N ILE A 223 4.11 23.89 -20.86
CA ILE A 223 5.07 23.70 -21.95
C ILE A 223 6.34 23.07 -21.38
N ASN A 224 6.92 22.11 -22.09
CA ASN A 224 8.16 21.40 -21.72
C ASN A 224 8.13 20.63 -20.39
N SER A 225 6.97 20.50 -19.73
CA SER A 225 6.82 19.72 -18.49
C SER A 225 7.24 18.25 -18.63
N GLN A 226 7.17 17.68 -19.84
CA GLN A 226 7.66 16.33 -20.11
C GLN A 226 9.18 16.25 -20.07
N LEU A 227 9.88 17.25 -20.61
CA LEU A 227 11.34 17.36 -20.59
C LEU A 227 11.83 17.64 -19.16
N ALA A 228 11.16 18.56 -18.46
CA ALA A 228 11.45 18.87 -17.07
C ALA A 228 11.31 17.64 -16.13
N LEU A 229 10.43 16.70 -16.47
CA LEU A 229 10.25 15.46 -15.70
C LEU A 229 11.09 14.29 -16.22
N SER A 230 11.79 14.40 -17.35
CA SER A 230 12.65 13.32 -17.85
C SER A 230 13.91 13.21 -17.00
N PHE A 231 14.24 11.98 -16.58
CA PHE A 231 15.42 11.73 -15.74
C PHE A 231 16.71 11.80 -16.56
N GLU A 232 16.59 11.56 -17.86
CA GLU A 232 17.66 11.51 -18.84
C GLU A 232 18.02 12.91 -19.36
N ILE A 233 17.06 13.83 -19.38
CA ILE A 233 17.20 15.16 -19.98
C ILE A 233 17.45 16.23 -18.92
N ASN A 234 16.71 16.23 -17.81
CA ASN A 234 16.83 17.28 -16.81
C ASN A 234 18.01 16.99 -15.84
N ASN A 235 19.07 17.80 -15.95
CA ASN A 235 20.27 17.71 -15.13
C ASN A 235 20.03 17.86 -13.62
N ARG A 236 18.90 18.46 -13.20
CA ARG A 236 18.51 18.55 -11.79
C ARG A 236 18.51 17.18 -11.11
N TYR A 237 18.20 16.11 -11.85
CA TYR A 237 18.13 14.76 -11.30
C TYR A 237 19.49 14.11 -11.05
N GLU A 238 20.62 14.72 -11.43
CA GLU A 238 21.95 14.21 -11.06
C GLU A 238 22.16 14.17 -9.53
N ASN A 239 21.61 15.16 -8.83
CA ASN A 239 21.70 15.28 -7.37
C ASN A 239 20.52 14.65 -6.62
N MET A 240 19.59 14.03 -7.34
CA MET A 240 18.38 13.40 -6.78
C MET A 240 18.67 12.41 -5.66
N ALA A 241 19.81 11.71 -5.71
CA ALA A 241 20.24 10.82 -4.64
C ALA A 241 20.36 11.53 -3.28
N VAL A 242 20.92 12.74 -3.26
CA VAL A 242 21.11 13.53 -2.04
C VAL A 242 19.76 14.01 -1.50
N ASP A 243 18.87 14.47 -2.39
CA ASP A 243 17.55 14.95 -1.99
C ASP A 243 16.67 13.82 -1.46
N ILE A 244 16.69 12.64 -2.10
CA ILE A 244 15.99 11.45 -1.59
C ILE A 244 16.51 11.06 -0.21
N GLN A 245 17.84 11.02 -0.04
CA GLN A 245 18.44 10.73 1.27
C GLN A 245 17.96 11.72 2.32
N ARG A 246 18.03 13.03 2.03
CA ARG A 246 17.59 14.09 2.94
C ARG A 246 16.11 13.91 3.31
N ILE A 247 15.24 13.70 2.33
CA ILE A 247 13.79 13.52 2.53
C ILE A 247 13.52 12.32 3.45
N VAL A 248 14.08 11.15 3.11
CA VAL A 248 13.83 9.90 3.85
C VAL A 248 14.40 9.97 5.27
N MET A 249 15.61 10.48 5.44
CA MET A 249 16.20 10.63 6.77
C MET A 249 15.43 11.63 7.63
N THR A 250 14.98 12.75 7.05
CA THR A 250 14.16 13.74 7.77
C THR A 250 12.84 13.13 8.21
N ALA A 251 12.19 12.37 7.32
CA ALA A 251 10.95 11.68 7.62
C ALA A 251 11.12 10.71 8.80
N ASN A 252 12.15 9.87 8.75
CA ASN A 252 12.41 8.85 9.78
C ASN A 252 12.87 9.43 11.12
N ARG A 253 13.54 10.59 11.12
CA ARG A 253 13.96 11.28 12.35
C ARG A 253 12.81 12.01 13.02
N SER A 254 11.82 12.43 12.24
CA SER A 254 10.66 13.12 12.78
C SER A 254 9.75 12.13 13.52
N LYS A 255 9.22 12.50 14.69
CA LYS A 255 8.24 11.70 15.45
C LYS A 255 6.85 11.67 14.78
N ARG A 256 6.80 11.64 13.44
CA ARG A 256 5.56 11.71 12.66
C ARG A 256 4.89 10.33 12.66
N SER A 257 3.57 10.34 12.82
CA SER A 257 2.74 9.13 12.66
C SER A 257 2.74 8.62 11.22
N ASN A 258 2.81 9.52 10.22
CA ASN A 258 2.78 9.17 8.81
C ASN A 258 4.07 9.55 8.07
N VAL A 259 5.09 8.71 8.23
CA VAL A 259 6.41 8.85 7.58
C VAL A 259 6.29 8.74 6.05
N GLU A 260 5.56 7.75 5.55
CA GLU A 260 5.40 7.51 4.10
C GLU A 260 4.69 8.68 3.41
N GLY A 261 3.63 9.21 4.02
CA GLY A 261 2.92 10.38 3.51
C GLY A 261 3.81 11.60 3.41
N TYR A 262 4.68 11.81 4.40
CA TYR A 262 5.64 12.91 4.35
C TYR A 262 6.68 12.73 3.22
N ILE A 263 7.25 11.53 3.08
CA ILE A 263 8.18 11.23 1.98
C ILE A 263 7.50 11.49 0.64
N PHE A 264 6.28 10.98 0.47
CA PHE A 264 5.53 11.14 -0.76
C PHE A 264 5.24 12.62 -1.09
N SER A 265 4.74 13.40 -0.12
CA SER A 265 4.49 14.83 -0.31
C SER A 265 5.78 15.59 -0.63
N SER A 266 6.89 15.27 0.05
CA SER A 266 8.19 15.90 -0.22
C SER A 266 8.70 15.59 -1.63
N LEU A 267 8.51 14.36 -2.11
CA LEU A 267 8.84 13.98 -3.48
C LEU A 267 7.97 14.69 -4.51
N VAL A 268 6.66 14.87 -4.23
CA VAL A 268 5.78 15.64 -5.11
C VAL A 268 6.28 17.08 -5.22
N ASN A 269 6.60 17.72 -4.10
CA ASN A 269 7.15 19.09 -4.11
C ASN A 269 8.47 19.15 -4.89
N TYR A 270 9.38 18.21 -4.67
CA TYR A 270 10.65 18.12 -5.41
C TYR A 270 10.44 18.10 -6.94
N PHE A 271 9.47 17.31 -7.42
CA PHE A 271 9.16 17.27 -8.86
C PHE A 271 8.41 18.51 -9.36
N GLN A 272 7.61 19.17 -8.52
CA GLN A 272 6.96 20.44 -8.87
C GLN A 272 7.98 21.55 -9.05
N GLU A 273 8.93 21.67 -8.12
CA GLU A 273 10.06 22.59 -8.24
C GLU A 273 10.86 22.29 -9.52
N ALA A 274 11.08 21.00 -9.84
CA ALA A 274 11.80 20.63 -11.06
C ALA A 274 11.10 21.12 -12.34
N VAL A 275 9.76 21.10 -12.38
CA VAL A 275 9.00 21.69 -13.49
C VAL A 275 9.10 23.20 -13.49
N ASN A 276 8.92 23.85 -12.33
CA ASN A 276 8.93 25.30 -12.24
C ASN A 276 10.28 25.88 -12.67
N ASP A 277 11.38 25.34 -12.15
CA ASP A 277 12.73 25.85 -12.44
C ASP A 277 13.08 25.67 -13.93
N TYR A 278 12.74 24.51 -14.50
CA TYR A 278 12.98 24.23 -15.92
C TYR A 278 12.20 25.21 -16.82
N CYS A 279 10.93 25.46 -16.50
CA CYS A 279 10.11 26.41 -17.25
C CYS A 279 10.56 27.86 -17.11
N ILE A 280 11.11 28.26 -15.96
CA ILE A 280 11.66 29.62 -15.76
C ILE A 280 12.92 29.82 -16.61
N HIS A 281 13.81 28.83 -16.66
CA HIS A 281 15.06 28.94 -17.43
C HIS A 281 14.83 28.90 -18.95
N ASP A 282 13.83 28.15 -19.44
CA ASP A 282 13.46 28.18 -20.86
C ASP A 282 12.96 29.57 -21.32
N VAL A 283 12.24 30.30 -20.46
CA VAL A 283 11.76 31.65 -20.79
C VAL A 283 12.93 32.64 -20.89
N GLN A 284 13.98 32.49 -20.08
CA GLN A 284 15.16 33.36 -20.14
C GLN A 284 16.03 33.10 -21.39
N SER A 285 16.06 31.87 -21.91
CA SER A 285 16.83 31.53 -23.13
C SER A 285 16.21 32.08 -24.43
N VAL A 286 14.94 32.52 -24.41
CA VAL A 286 14.23 33.06 -25.58
C VAL A 286 14.26 34.59 -25.63
N ILE A 287 14.63 35.24 -24.52
CA ILE A 287 14.70 36.70 -24.39
C ILE A 287 16.16 37.20 -24.48
N GLY A 288 17.12 36.29 -24.68
CA GLY A 288 18.54 36.60 -24.92
C GLY A 288 18.87 36.73 -26.40
#